data_AF-A0A2N8NJJ3-F1
#
_entry.id   AF-A0A2N8NJJ3-F1
#
_cell.length_a   1.000
_cell.length_b   1.000
_cell.length_c   1.000
_cell.angle_alpha   90.00
_cell.angle_beta   90.00
_cell.angle_gamma   90.00
#
_symmetry.space_group_name_H-M   'P 1'
#
loop_
_entity.id
_entity.type
_entity.pdbx_description
1 polymer ?
#
loop_
_entity_poly.entity_id
_entity_poly.type
_entity_poly.pdbx_seq_one_letter_code
_entity_poly.pdbx_strand_id
1 'polypeptide(L)'
;MTHENRFYRFLLWRERHIKERNFILIISFLVGIGAATAALLLKFLIHTIQQLLWANIREGANYWLLLYPIIGILLSGLFVYYIVRDDISHGVTKILYAISQRKSRIKPHNMWSSLVASSLTIGFGGSVGAEAPIVLTGAAIGSNLGRLFRMEQKTLMLLVGCGAAGAVAGIFKAPIAGLVFVIEVLMLDLTMTSVLPLLISSVTAATMSYIFSGTEAMFQFSQTEEFVMERIPYVLLLGIFCGLVSLYFTRAMIRVEGVYAGLPHRWQRFILGALMLSILIFLFPPLYGEGYDTIDALLDGRFLDLMDQSPFHGMSGGYWGIVIFLGLILLTKVFASAATNGGGGCGGIFAPSLYIGCIAGFFFSHVLNYFGFPVDLPEKNFALMGMAGTMSAVMHAPLTGVFLIAELTGGYNLFLPLMIVSIGSYVTIRAFEPHSIYSMRLAQKGELLTHHKDKAVLTLMTVGSVIETDFIPVHPDMTLGDVVKEAIAKSPRSMFPVVNSEGVLLGLVLVDNIRNIMFRPELYERFRVSRFMVSAPAKIINDMPMEKIMHIFDDTKAWNLPVVDSEDKYIGFVSKSKIFNAYREVLVDTFTGD
;
A
#
# COMPACT_ATOMS: atom_id res chain seq x y z
N MET A 1 -18.04 -34.51 0.23
CA MET A 1 -17.70 -34.77 1.65
C MET A 1 -16.47 -35.66 1.87
N THR A 2 -15.88 -36.32 0.85
CA THR A 2 -14.70 -37.20 1.02
C THR A 2 -13.34 -36.50 0.95
N HIS A 3 -13.23 -35.34 0.28
CA HIS A 3 -11.97 -34.60 0.14
C HIS A 3 -11.52 -33.87 1.40
N GLU A 4 -12.46 -33.30 2.17
CA GLU A 4 -12.15 -32.62 3.45
C GLU A 4 -11.48 -33.56 4.45
N ASN A 5 -11.88 -34.83 4.46
CA ASN A 5 -11.36 -35.82 5.39
C ASN A 5 -9.91 -36.25 5.07
N ARG A 6 -9.49 -36.23 3.79
CA ARG A 6 -8.10 -36.50 3.39
C ARG A 6 -7.18 -35.32 3.68
N PHE A 7 -7.62 -34.10 3.39
CA PHE A 7 -6.85 -32.88 3.69
C PHE A 7 -6.67 -32.68 5.20
N TYR A 8 -7.71 -32.94 5.98
CA TYR A 8 -7.63 -32.87 7.44
C TYR A 8 -6.66 -33.91 8.01
N ARG A 9 -6.67 -35.14 7.48
CA ARG A 9 -5.67 -36.16 7.85
C ARG A 9 -4.25 -35.73 7.49
N PHE A 10 -4.04 -35.07 6.36
CA PHE A 10 -2.73 -34.52 6.00
C PHE A 10 -2.27 -33.43 6.98
N LEU A 11 -3.16 -32.53 7.39
CA LEU A 11 -2.84 -31.49 8.38
C LEU A 11 -2.43 -32.10 9.73
N LEU A 12 -3.19 -33.09 10.21
CA LEU A 12 -2.88 -33.82 11.45
C LEU A 12 -1.57 -34.62 11.34
N TRP A 13 -1.32 -35.23 10.18
CA TRP A 13 -0.05 -35.93 9.93
C TRP A 13 1.13 -34.95 9.96
N ARG A 14 1.00 -33.80 9.26
CA ARG A 14 2.01 -32.74 9.22
C ARG A 14 2.34 -32.23 10.62
N GLU A 15 1.32 -31.90 11.40
CA GLU A 15 1.49 -31.40 12.78
C GLU A 15 2.27 -32.37 13.67
N ARG A 16 2.14 -33.68 13.43
CA ARG A 16 2.87 -34.71 14.18
C ARG A 16 4.31 -34.95 13.70
N HIS A 17 4.62 -34.69 12.42
CA HIS A 17 5.90 -35.09 11.81
C HIS A 17 6.83 -33.93 11.44
N ILE A 18 6.29 -32.71 11.25
CA ILE A 18 7.06 -31.56 10.77
C ILE A 18 6.91 -30.41 11.77
N LYS A 19 8.03 -29.96 12.35
CA LYS A 19 8.07 -28.76 13.18
C LYS A 19 7.60 -27.54 12.37
N GLU A 20 6.80 -26.68 12.99
CA GLU A 20 6.21 -25.52 12.33
C GLU A 20 7.24 -24.64 11.62
N ARG A 21 8.40 -24.38 12.26
CA ARG A 21 9.50 -23.62 11.66
C ARG A 21 9.97 -24.19 10.32
N ASN A 22 10.12 -25.51 10.20
CA ASN A 22 10.55 -26.15 8.95
C ASN A 22 9.44 -26.10 7.90
N PHE A 23 8.19 -26.23 8.34
CA PHE A 23 7.04 -26.15 7.47
C PHE A 23 6.87 -24.75 6.85
N ILE A 24 7.15 -23.69 7.62
CA ILE A 24 7.15 -22.31 7.11
C ILE A 24 8.16 -22.14 5.97
N LEU A 25 9.35 -22.74 6.05
CA LEU A 25 10.35 -22.68 4.98
C LEU A 25 9.84 -23.38 3.70
N ILE A 26 9.21 -24.56 3.84
CA ILE A 26 8.61 -25.30 2.72
C ILE A 26 7.49 -24.48 2.07
N ILE A 27 6.59 -23.90 2.86
CA ILE A 27 5.53 -23.04 2.32
C ILE A 27 6.15 -21.83 1.63
N SER A 28 7.15 -21.19 2.21
CA SER A 28 7.77 -19.98 1.62
C SER A 28 8.41 -20.27 0.26
N PHE A 29 9.00 -21.45 0.09
CA PHE A 29 9.46 -21.97 -1.20
C PHE A 29 8.31 -22.11 -2.20
N LEU A 30 7.20 -22.75 -1.81
CA LEU A 30 6.01 -22.89 -2.67
C LEU A 30 5.37 -21.54 -3.02
N VAL A 31 5.34 -20.60 -2.08
CA VAL A 31 4.90 -19.22 -2.33
C VAL A 31 5.81 -18.54 -3.36
N GLY A 32 7.12 -18.74 -3.27
CA GLY A 32 8.10 -18.22 -4.24
C GLY A 32 7.84 -18.74 -5.65
N ILE A 33 7.61 -20.05 -5.79
CA ILE A 33 7.23 -20.66 -7.09
C ILE A 33 5.93 -20.06 -7.62
N GLY A 34 4.90 -19.95 -6.78
CA GLY A 34 3.60 -19.39 -7.17
C GLY A 34 3.69 -17.93 -7.59
N ALA A 35 4.42 -17.11 -6.84
CA ALA A 35 4.63 -15.70 -7.15
C ALA A 35 5.42 -15.51 -8.45
N ALA A 36 6.49 -16.30 -8.67
CA ALA A 36 7.26 -16.26 -9.91
C ALA A 36 6.44 -16.70 -11.13
N THR A 37 5.65 -17.76 -10.98
CA THR A 37 4.77 -18.25 -12.05
C THR A 37 3.76 -17.17 -12.45
N ALA A 38 3.17 -16.48 -11.46
CA ALA A 38 2.28 -15.35 -11.72
C ALA A 38 3.02 -14.19 -12.40
N ALA A 39 4.25 -13.87 -11.99
CA ALA A 39 5.03 -12.78 -12.59
C ALA A 39 5.41 -13.07 -14.05
N LEU A 40 5.86 -14.29 -14.33
CA LEU A 40 6.17 -14.75 -15.68
C LEU A 40 4.93 -14.77 -16.58
N LEU A 41 3.81 -15.25 -16.06
CA LEU A 41 2.54 -15.26 -16.80
C LEU A 41 2.07 -13.83 -17.11
N LEU A 42 2.18 -12.89 -16.17
CA LEU A 42 1.84 -11.49 -16.39
C LEU A 42 2.69 -10.88 -17.51
N LYS A 43 4.02 -11.04 -17.44
CA LYS A 43 4.94 -10.57 -18.50
C LYS A 43 4.58 -11.18 -19.85
N PHE A 44 4.38 -12.50 -19.90
CA PHE A 44 4.01 -13.21 -21.12
C PHE A 44 2.73 -12.65 -21.75
N LEU A 45 1.69 -12.42 -20.94
CA LEU A 45 0.42 -11.86 -21.44
C LEU A 45 0.57 -10.42 -21.94
N ILE A 46 1.27 -9.57 -21.21
CA ILE A 46 1.53 -8.18 -21.62
C ILE A 46 2.27 -8.16 -22.97
N HIS A 47 3.38 -8.91 -23.06
CA HIS A 47 4.19 -8.96 -24.29
C HIS A 47 3.42 -9.55 -25.47
N THR A 48 2.61 -10.59 -25.25
CA THR A 48 1.79 -11.19 -26.32
C THR A 48 0.76 -10.19 -26.86
N ILE A 49 0.10 -9.45 -25.97
CA ILE A 49 -0.87 -8.40 -26.37
C ILE A 49 -0.13 -7.29 -27.12
N GLN A 50 1.00 -6.82 -26.60
CA GLN A 50 1.80 -5.78 -27.25
C GLN A 50 2.26 -6.24 -28.64
N GLN A 51 2.89 -7.40 -28.79
CA GLN A 51 3.34 -7.90 -30.08
C GLN A 51 2.20 -8.01 -31.11
N LEU A 52 1.02 -8.49 -30.69
CA LEU A 52 -0.16 -8.58 -31.56
C LEU A 52 -0.65 -7.19 -32.03
N LEU A 53 -0.63 -6.20 -31.14
CA LEU A 53 -1.07 -4.84 -31.46
C LEU A 53 -0.03 -4.09 -32.30
N TRP A 54 1.25 -4.22 -31.96
CA TRP A 54 2.37 -3.60 -32.65
C TRP A 54 2.58 -4.15 -34.06
N ALA A 55 2.20 -5.40 -34.33
CA ALA A 55 2.21 -5.96 -35.69
C ALA A 55 1.31 -5.21 -36.69
N ASN A 56 0.32 -4.44 -36.21
CA ASN A 56 -0.60 -3.67 -37.03
C ASN A 56 -0.20 -2.19 -37.20
N ILE A 57 0.91 -1.79 -36.57
CA ILE A 57 1.43 -0.42 -36.60
C ILE A 57 2.28 -0.25 -37.86
N ARG A 58 1.88 0.66 -38.76
CA ARG A 58 2.63 1.04 -39.97
C ARG A 58 3.53 2.24 -39.70
N GLU A 59 4.57 2.42 -40.51
CA GLU A 59 5.44 3.60 -40.47
C GLU A 59 4.63 4.90 -40.70
N GLY A 60 4.69 5.84 -39.75
CA GLY A 60 4.00 7.13 -39.78
C GLY A 60 3.25 7.49 -38.49
N ALA A 61 2.49 8.60 -38.51
CA ALA A 61 1.64 9.02 -37.39
C ALA A 61 0.50 8.02 -37.19
N ASN A 62 0.67 7.15 -36.19
CA ASN A 62 -0.15 5.97 -36.09
C ASN A 62 -1.43 6.21 -35.27
N TYR A 63 -2.55 6.44 -35.97
CA TYR A 63 -3.86 6.64 -35.37
C TYR A 63 -4.35 5.45 -34.52
N TRP A 64 -3.77 4.25 -34.68
CA TRP A 64 -4.09 3.11 -33.82
C TRP A 64 -3.72 3.36 -32.34
N LEU A 65 -2.71 4.19 -32.07
CA LEU A 65 -2.34 4.61 -30.70
C LEU A 65 -3.45 5.40 -29.99
N LEU A 66 -4.39 6.00 -30.73
CA LEU A 66 -5.57 6.63 -30.14
C LEU A 66 -6.61 5.59 -29.71
N LEU A 67 -6.71 4.46 -30.40
CA LEU A 67 -7.78 3.48 -30.19
C LEU A 67 -7.42 2.43 -29.13
N TYR A 68 -6.19 1.92 -29.13
CA TYR A 68 -5.79 0.83 -28.24
C TYR A 68 -6.00 1.14 -26.75
N PRO A 69 -5.60 2.31 -26.21
CA PRO A 69 -5.77 2.60 -24.79
C PRO A 69 -7.25 2.65 -24.38
N ILE A 70 -8.14 3.10 -25.28
CA ILE A 70 -9.60 3.11 -25.06
C ILE A 70 -10.11 1.69 -24.88
N ILE A 71 -9.70 0.77 -25.76
CA ILE A 71 -10.08 -0.64 -25.70
C ILE A 71 -9.53 -1.27 -24.42
N GLY A 72 -8.26 -1.01 -24.08
CA GLY A 72 -7.62 -1.53 -22.87
C GLY A 72 -8.34 -1.16 -21.58
N ILE A 73 -8.61 0.13 -21.38
CA ILE A 73 -9.33 0.62 -20.19
C ILE A 73 -10.76 0.06 -20.18
N LEU A 74 -11.44 -0.01 -21.33
CA LEU A 74 -12.80 -0.54 -21.40
C LEU A 74 -12.84 -2.02 -21.00
N LEU A 75 -11.99 -2.85 -21.59
CA LEU A 75 -11.93 -4.28 -21.30
C LEU A 75 -11.55 -4.55 -19.85
N SER A 76 -10.53 -3.85 -19.33
CA SER A 76 -10.12 -3.95 -17.92
C SER A 76 -11.25 -3.53 -16.97
N GLY A 77 -11.89 -2.38 -17.23
CA GLY A 77 -13.01 -1.89 -16.43
C GLY A 77 -14.23 -2.82 -16.46
N LEU A 78 -14.54 -3.40 -17.63
CA LEU A 78 -15.62 -4.37 -17.81
C LEU A 78 -15.34 -5.67 -17.04
N PHE A 79 -14.11 -6.18 -17.14
CA PHE A 79 -13.65 -7.35 -16.42
C PHE A 79 -13.77 -7.15 -14.90
N VAL A 80 -13.27 -6.03 -14.38
CA VAL A 80 -13.36 -5.71 -12.94
C VAL A 80 -14.82 -5.57 -12.49
N TYR A 81 -15.66 -4.93 -13.30
CA TYR A 81 -17.06 -4.71 -12.94
C TYR A 81 -17.90 -6.00 -12.95
N TYR A 82 -17.87 -6.77 -14.03
CA TYR A 82 -18.78 -7.90 -14.21
C TYR A 82 -18.27 -9.20 -13.58
N ILE A 83 -16.96 -9.43 -13.63
CA ILE A 83 -16.35 -10.70 -13.22
C ILE A 83 -15.80 -10.60 -11.79
N VAL A 84 -14.94 -9.62 -11.53
CA VAL A 84 -14.28 -9.51 -10.22
C VAL A 84 -15.24 -9.00 -9.15
N ARG A 85 -16.08 -8.00 -9.48
CA ARG A 85 -17.06 -7.37 -8.58
C ARG A 85 -16.45 -6.90 -7.26
N ASP A 86 -15.17 -6.55 -7.29
CA ASP A 86 -14.41 -6.07 -6.15
C ASP A 86 -13.40 -5.03 -6.64
N ASP A 87 -12.99 -4.15 -5.74
CA ASP A 87 -11.96 -3.18 -6.07
C ASP A 87 -10.59 -3.89 -6.01
N ILE A 88 -9.82 -3.82 -7.09
CA ILE A 88 -8.45 -4.35 -7.20
C ILE A 88 -7.38 -3.26 -7.43
N SER A 89 -7.77 -1.98 -7.50
CA SER A 89 -6.85 -0.86 -7.68
C SER A 89 -5.89 -0.70 -6.49
N HIS A 90 -4.72 -0.11 -6.73
CA HIS A 90 -3.69 0.18 -5.71
C HIS A 90 -3.25 -1.04 -4.88
N GLY A 91 -2.66 -2.02 -5.55
CA GLY A 91 -2.30 -3.32 -4.95
C GLY A 91 -1.51 -3.26 -3.64
N VAL A 92 -0.45 -2.44 -3.59
CA VAL A 92 0.40 -2.32 -2.38
C VAL A 92 -0.38 -1.72 -1.21
N THR A 93 -1.16 -0.67 -1.44
CA THR A 93 -2.05 -0.05 -0.44
C THR A 93 -3.05 -1.07 0.13
N LYS A 94 -3.54 -2.01 -0.69
CA LYS A 94 -4.42 -3.10 -0.23
C LYS A 94 -3.71 -4.15 0.61
N ILE A 95 -2.45 -4.43 0.33
CA ILE A 95 -1.64 -5.30 1.18
C ILE A 95 -1.46 -4.64 2.55
N LEU A 96 -1.06 -3.36 2.57
CA LEU A 96 -0.94 -2.59 3.82
C LEU A 96 -2.25 -2.57 4.61
N TYR A 97 -3.38 -2.39 3.92
CA TYR A 97 -4.71 -2.46 4.53
C TYR A 97 -5.05 -3.86 5.05
N ALA A 98 -4.64 -4.93 4.35
CA ALA A 98 -4.89 -6.29 4.81
C ALA A 98 -4.05 -6.65 6.04
N ILE A 99 -2.78 -6.22 6.08
CA ILE A 99 -1.89 -6.39 7.23
C ILE A 99 -2.46 -5.65 8.45
N SER A 100 -2.94 -4.41 8.26
CA SER A 100 -3.50 -3.57 9.33
C SER A 100 -4.90 -3.96 9.78
N GLN A 101 -5.85 -4.09 8.87
CA GLN A 101 -7.27 -4.16 9.22
C GLN A 101 -7.87 -5.56 9.04
N ARG A 102 -7.17 -6.50 8.39
CA ARG A 102 -7.73 -7.82 8.03
C ARG A 102 -6.93 -9.01 8.51
N LYS A 103 -6.06 -8.83 9.52
CA LYS A 103 -5.23 -9.91 10.07
C LYS A 103 -4.45 -10.66 8.96
N SER A 104 -3.94 -9.91 7.99
CA SER A 104 -3.20 -10.41 6.81
C SER A 104 -3.99 -11.35 5.89
N ARG A 105 -5.33 -11.29 5.92
CA ARG A 105 -6.22 -12.08 5.04
C ARG A 105 -6.56 -11.31 3.78
N ILE A 106 -6.04 -11.78 2.64
CA ILE A 106 -6.30 -11.21 1.30
C ILE A 106 -7.25 -12.14 0.55
N LYS A 107 -8.28 -11.61 -0.12
CA LYS A 107 -9.32 -12.42 -0.80
C LYS A 107 -8.73 -13.36 -1.87
N PRO A 108 -9.26 -14.58 -2.08
CA PRO A 108 -8.71 -15.55 -3.04
C PRO A 108 -8.67 -15.09 -4.50
N HIS A 109 -9.66 -14.30 -4.94
CA HIS A 109 -9.70 -13.83 -6.33
C HIS A 109 -8.49 -12.94 -6.69
N ASN A 110 -7.87 -12.27 -5.71
CA ASN A 110 -6.68 -11.46 -5.90
C ASN A 110 -5.45 -12.27 -6.35
N MET A 111 -5.48 -13.62 -6.30
CA MET A 111 -4.41 -14.47 -6.84
C MET A 111 -4.35 -14.46 -8.38
N TRP A 112 -5.36 -13.92 -9.07
CA TRP A 112 -5.42 -13.91 -10.53
C TRP A 112 -6.09 -12.66 -11.12
N SER A 113 -7.01 -12.02 -10.40
CA SER A 113 -7.80 -10.89 -10.92
C SER A 113 -6.94 -9.70 -11.33
N SER A 114 -5.94 -9.34 -10.50
CA SER A 114 -5.03 -8.22 -10.76
C SER A 114 -4.10 -8.51 -11.95
N LEU A 115 -3.67 -9.76 -12.11
CA LEU A 115 -2.87 -10.21 -13.25
C LEU A 115 -3.61 -10.02 -14.57
N VAL A 116 -4.87 -10.47 -14.66
CA VAL A 116 -5.67 -10.34 -15.89
C VAL A 116 -5.98 -8.88 -16.21
N ALA A 117 -6.47 -8.12 -15.22
CA ALA A 117 -6.82 -6.71 -15.41
C ALA A 117 -5.59 -5.85 -15.79
N SER A 118 -4.44 -6.10 -15.16
CA SER A 118 -3.18 -5.40 -15.48
C SER A 118 -2.67 -5.77 -16.87
N SER A 119 -2.77 -7.05 -17.27
CA SER A 119 -2.36 -7.48 -18.62
C SER A 119 -3.16 -6.75 -19.71
N LEU A 120 -4.49 -6.64 -19.54
CA LEU A 120 -5.35 -5.90 -20.45
C LEU A 120 -5.07 -4.40 -20.44
N THR A 121 -4.82 -3.83 -19.26
CA THR A 121 -4.56 -2.39 -19.14
C THR A 121 -3.25 -2.02 -19.82
N ILE A 122 -2.15 -2.69 -19.45
CA ILE A 122 -0.79 -2.37 -19.92
C ILE A 122 -0.58 -2.82 -21.36
N GLY A 123 -1.07 -4.01 -21.72
CA GLY A 123 -0.90 -4.57 -23.06
C GLY A 123 -1.46 -3.67 -24.16
N PHE A 124 -2.61 -3.03 -23.89
CA PHE A 124 -3.28 -2.08 -24.79
C PHE A 124 -2.77 -0.62 -24.66
N GLY A 125 -1.72 -0.37 -23.88
CA GLY A 125 -1.05 0.92 -23.80
C GLY A 125 -1.32 1.75 -22.54
N GLY A 126 -2.02 1.22 -21.55
CA GLY A 126 -2.20 1.87 -20.24
C GLY A 126 -0.86 2.28 -19.62
N SER A 127 -0.73 3.56 -19.25
CA SER A 127 0.55 4.16 -18.83
C SER A 127 0.84 3.90 -17.35
N VAL A 128 0.98 2.64 -16.97
CA VAL A 128 1.11 2.17 -15.58
C VAL A 128 2.02 0.94 -15.53
N GLY A 129 2.49 0.59 -14.33
CA GLY A 129 3.38 -0.56 -14.14
C GLY A 129 2.67 -1.83 -13.68
N ALA A 130 3.19 -3.01 -14.05
CA ALA A 130 2.67 -4.31 -13.65
C ALA A 130 3.00 -4.69 -12.18
N GLU A 131 3.88 -3.93 -11.52
CA GLU A 131 4.50 -4.34 -10.26
C GLU A 131 3.51 -4.37 -9.10
N ALA A 132 2.69 -3.32 -8.92
CA ALA A 132 1.73 -3.29 -7.81
C ALA A 132 0.66 -4.40 -7.94
N PRO A 133 0.08 -4.66 -9.13
CA PRO A 133 -0.77 -5.83 -9.37
C PRO A 133 -0.10 -7.17 -9.07
N ILE A 134 1.15 -7.38 -9.48
CA ILE A 134 1.83 -8.66 -9.22
C ILE A 134 2.20 -8.82 -7.76
N VAL A 135 2.59 -7.75 -7.07
CA VAL A 135 2.89 -7.77 -5.64
C VAL A 135 1.63 -8.11 -4.84
N LEU A 136 0.46 -7.56 -5.21
CA LEU A 136 -0.83 -7.97 -4.64
C LEU A 136 -1.15 -9.45 -4.93
N THR A 137 -0.87 -9.90 -6.14
CA THR A 137 -1.09 -11.30 -6.54
C THR A 137 -0.21 -12.25 -5.73
N GLY A 138 1.09 -11.97 -5.60
CA GLY A 138 2.02 -12.74 -4.78
C GLY A 138 1.63 -12.74 -3.31
N ALA A 139 1.32 -11.57 -2.75
CA ALA A 139 0.80 -11.45 -1.38
C ALA A 139 -0.49 -12.26 -1.17
N ALA A 140 -1.39 -12.27 -2.15
CA ALA A 140 -2.61 -13.08 -2.11
C ALA A 140 -2.28 -14.58 -2.15
N ILE A 141 -1.32 -15.03 -2.97
CA ILE A 141 -0.86 -16.43 -3.00
C ILE A 141 -0.34 -16.84 -1.61
N GLY A 142 0.52 -16.01 -1.01
CA GLY A 142 1.03 -16.22 0.35
C GLY A 142 -0.08 -16.32 1.40
N SER A 143 -1.02 -15.36 1.39
CA SER A 143 -2.17 -15.32 2.32
C SER A 143 -3.11 -16.53 2.14
N ASN A 144 -3.38 -16.94 0.91
CA ASN A 144 -4.29 -18.05 0.64
C ASN A 144 -3.64 -19.39 0.99
N LEU A 145 -2.35 -19.58 0.68
CA LEU A 145 -1.63 -20.80 1.02
C LEU A 145 -1.46 -20.95 2.54
N GLY A 146 -1.15 -19.86 3.24
CA GLY A 146 -1.13 -19.85 4.71
C GLY A 146 -2.49 -20.18 5.33
N ARG A 147 -3.59 -19.63 4.79
CA ARG A 147 -4.94 -19.95 5.24
C ARG A 147 -5.33 -21.40 4.95
N LEU A 148 -4.95 -21.94 3.80
CA LEU A 148 -5.19 -23.33 3.44
C LEU A 148 -4.58 -24.27 4.50
N PHE A 149 -3.37 -23.97 4.97
CA PHE A 149 -2.70 -24.75 6.01
C PHE A 149 -3.02 -24.34 7.46
N ARG A 150 -3.99 -23.43 7.65
CA ARG A 150 -4.46 -22.92 8.95
C ARG A 150 -3.34 -22.32 9.82
N MET A 151 -2.45 -21.55 9.19
CA MET A 151 -1.38 -20.83 9.89
C MET A 151 -1.94 -19.71 10.77
N GLU A 152 -1.25 -19.43 11.87
CA GLU A 152 -1.55 -18.30 12.77
C GLU A 152 -1.34 -16.95 12.05
N GLN A 153 -1.91 -15.87 12.59
CA GLN A 153 -1.82 -14.51 12.04
C GLN A 153 -0.38 -14.04 11.82
N LYS A 154 0.54 -14.27 12.77
CA LYS A 154 1.95 -13.86 12.65
C LYS A 154 2.63 -14.55 11.45
N THR A 155 2.45 -15.86 11.34
CA THR A 155 2.93 -16.65 10.20
C THR A 155 2.24 -16.27 8.90
N LEU A 156 0.94 -15.95 8.93
CA LEU A 156 0.20 -15.50 7.75
C LEU A 156 0.72 -14.15 7.22
N MET A 157 1.05 -13.22 8.12
CA MET A 157 1.68 -11.94 7.79
C MET A 157 3.05 -12.16 7.14
N LEU A 158 3.85 -13.07 7.70
CA LEU A 158 5.13 -13.46 7.10
C LEU A 158 4.96 -14.03 5.69
N LEU A 159 3.98 -14.91 5.48
CA LEU A 159 3.71 -15.49 4.16
C LEU A 159 3.19 -14.47 3.14
N VAL A 160 2.42 -13.48 3.58
CA VAL A 160 2.07 -12.30 2.75
C VAL A 160 3.33 -11.57 2.31
N GLY A 161 4.28 -11.35 3.23
CA GLY A 161 5.60 -10.83 2.94
C GLY A 161 6.38 -11.70 1.95
N CYS A 162 6.43 -13.02 2.14
CA CYS A 162 7.10 -13.95 1.23
C CYS A 162 6.52 -13.85 -0.18
N GLY A 163 5.20 -13.76 -0.30
CA GLY A 163 4.51 -13.56 -1.57
C GLY A 163 4.86 -12.26 -2.26
N ALA A 164 4.91 -11.15 -1.51
CA ALA A 164 5.31 -9.85 -2.02
C ALA A 164 6.79 -9.83 -2.45
N ALA A 165 7.70 -10.31 -1.60
CA ALA A 165 9.14 -10.40 -1.91
C ALA A 165 9.39 -11.29 -3.13
N GLY A 166 8.73 -12.45 -3.20
CA GLY A 166 8.78 -13.36 -4.34
C GLY A 166 8.24 -12.73 -5.63
N ALA A 167 7.18 -11.92 -5.56
CA ALA A 167 6.65 -11.22 -6.72
C ALA A 167 7.60 -10.15 -7.26
N VAL A 168 8.18 -9.33 -6.38
CA VAL A 168 9.20 -8.32 -6.78
C VAL A 168 10.44 -9.01 -7.33
N ALA A 169 10.94 -10.05 -6.66
CA ALA A 169 12.11 -10.80 -7.11
C ALA A 169 11.87 -11.53 -8.44
N GLY A 170 10.67 -12.08 -8.65
CA GLY A 170 10.30 -12.75 -9.88
C GLY A 170 10.13 -11.79 -11.06
N ILE A 171 9.48 -10.64 -10.85
CA ILE A 171 9.29 -9.69 -11.95
C ILE A 171 10.60 -8.99 -12.34
N PHE A 172 11.52 -8.77 -11.40
CA PHE A 172 12.75 -8.00 -11.67
C PHE A 172 14.04 -8.82 -11.71
N LYS A 173 13.99 -10.13 -11.46
CA LYS A 173 15.19 -10.97 -11.20
C LYS A 173 16.04 -10.40 -10.05
N ALA A 174 15.41 -9.76 -9.06
CA ALA A 174 16.06 -8.96 -8.01
C ALA A 174 15.68 -9.45 -6.60
N PRO A 175 16.31 -10.54 -6.10
CA PRO A 175 15.94 -11.17 -4.83
C PRO A 175 16.22 -10.30 -3.59
N ILE A 176 17.27 -9.48 -3.60
CA ILE A 176 17.61 -8.61 -2.45
C ILE A 176 16.64 -7.42 -2.42
N ALA A 177 16.38 -6.81 -3.57
CA ALA A 177 15.40 -5.73 -3.70
C ALA A 177 14.01 -6.18 -3.23
N GLY A 178 13.59 -7.41 -3.55
CA GLY A 178 12.33 -7.96 -3.09
C GLY A 178 12.25 -8.12 -1.57
N LEU A 179 13.33 -8.54 -0.91
CA LEU A 179 13.41 -8.61 0.55
C LEU A 179 13.30 -7.21 1.17
N VAL A 180 14.11 -6.27 0.70
CA VAL A 180 14.18 -4.91 1.25
C VAL A 180 12.88 -4.14 1.01
N PHE A 181 12.21 -4.36 -0.13
CA PHE A 181 10.88 -3.83 -0.41
C PHE A 181 9.87 -4.20 0.67
N VAL A 182 9.88 -5.45 1.14
CA VAL A 182 8.96 -5.89 2.20
C VAL A 182 9.28 -5.22 3.55
N ILE A 183 10.56 -4.94 3.81
CA ILE A 183 10.99 -4.27 5.04
C ILE A 183 10.58 -2.80 5.03
N GLU A 184 10.95 -2.05 3.99
CA GLU A 184 10.74 -0.60 3.94
C GLU A 184 9.31 -0.21 3.52
N VAL A 185 8.73 -0.89 2.52
CA VAL A 185 7.44 -0.48 1.94
C VAL A 185 6.27 -1.16 2.65
N LEU A 186 6.38 -2.45 2.99
CA LEU A 186 5.32 -3.16 3.72
C LEU A 186 5.45 -3.03 5.25
N MET A 187 6.51 -2.37 5.74
CA MET A 187 6.74 -2.09 7.16
C MET A 187 6.66 -3.35 8.04
N LEU A 188 7.11 -4.50 7.53
CA LEU A 188 7.16 -5.72 8.32
C LEU A 188 8.34 -5.66 9.30
N ASP A 189 8.04 -5.60 10.60
CA ASP A 189 9.04 -5.76 11.65
C ASP A 189 9.64 -7.16 11.57
N LEU A 190 10.92 -7.24 11.20
CA LEU A 190 11.61 -8.53 11.06
C LEU A 190 12.29 -8.94 12.36
N THR A 191 11.95 -10.15 12.81
CA THR A 191 12.84 -10.96 13.63
C THR A 191 13.86 -11.68 12.73
N MET A 192 15.03 -12.05 13.25
CA MET A 192 16.01 -12.87 12.51
C MET A 192 15.41 -14.18 11.98
N THR A 193 14.37 -14.71 12.64
CA THR A 193 13.63 -15.90 12.23
C THR A 193 12.72 -15.68 11.01
N SER A 194 12.33 -14.43 10.72
CA SER A 194 11.44 -14.04 9.62
C SER A 194 12.21 -13.72 8.32
N VAL A 195 13.48 -13.35 8.41
CA VAL A 195 14.34 -13.02 7.25
C VAL A 195 14.53 -14.25 6.33
N LEU A 196 14.79 -15.42 6.92
CA LEU A 196 15.11 -16.63 6.15
C LEU A 196 13.96 -17.10 5.25
N PRO A 197 12.70 -17.22 5.72
CA PRO A 197 11.54 -17.48 4.86
C PRO A 197 11.38 -16.51 3.68
N LEU A 198 11.57 -15.20 3.91
CA LEU A 198 11.50 -14.17 2.87
C LEU A 198 12.57 -14.38 1.80
N LEU A 199 13.82 -14.61 2.23
CA LEU A 199 14.94 -14.91 1.34
C LEU A 199 14.70 -16.17 0.51
N ILE A 200 14.20 -17.24 1.12
CA ILE A 200 13.87 -18.48 0.37
C ILE A 200 12.86 -18.16 -0.72
N SER A 201 11.81 -17.40 -0.40
CA SER A 201 10.78 -17.05 -1.38
C SER A 201 11.32 -16.18 -2.51
N SER A 202 12.11 -15.14 -2.20
CA SER A 202 12.67 -14.22 -3.20
C SER A 202 13.72 -14.89 -4.08
N VAL A 203 14.65 -15.66 -3.51
CA VAL A 203 15.67 -16.41 -4.26
C VAL A 203 15.03 -17.46 -5.15
N THR A 204 14.01 -18.18 -4.66
CA THR A 204 13.28 -19.16 -5.47
C THR A 204 12.62 -18.48 -6.67
N ALA A 205 11.99 -17.33 -6.45
CA ALA A 205 11.30 -16.61 -7.51
C ALA A 205 12.25 -16.00 -8.56
N ALA A 206 13.37 -15.43 -8.11
CA ALA A 206 14.42 -14.94 -9.01
C ALA A 206 15.02 -16.09 -9.83
N THR A 207 15.33 -17.23 -9.19
CA THR A 207 15.85 -18.43 -9.86
C THR A 207 14.90 -18.93 -10.94
N MET A 208 13.60 -19.02 -10.65
CA MET A 208 12.59 -19.37 -11.65
C MET A 208 12.63 -18.40 -12.83
N SER A 209 12.76 -17.12 -12.56
CA SER A 209 12.78 -16.09 -13.62
C SER A 209 14.04 -16.17 -14.48
N TYR A 210 15.18 -16.55 -13.90
CA TYR A 210 16.40 -16.86 -14.65
C TYR A 210 16.26 -18.10 -15.54
N ILE A 211 15.58 -19.15 -15.05
CA ILE A 211 15.35 -20.38 -15.82
C ILE A 211 14.46 -20.13 -17.04
N PHE A 212 13.37 -19.37 -16.88
CA PHE A 212 12.38 -19.18 -17.94
C PHE A 212 12.64 -17.97 -18.87
N SER A 213 13.34 -16.95 -18.40
CA SER A 213 13.59 -15.70 -19.14
C SER A 213 15.07 -15.40 -19.36
N GLY A 214 15.96 -16.39 -19.19
CA GLY A 214 17.40 -16.28 -19.43
C GLY A 214 18.19 -15.59 -18.31
N THR A 215 19.52 -15.64 -18.40
CA THR A 215 20.47 -15.14 -17.38
C THR A 215 20.77 -13.65 -17.46
N GLU A 216 20.36 -12.99 -18.54
CA GLU A 216 20.63 -11.57 -18.74
C GLU A 216 19.87 -10.70 -17.74
N ALA A 217 20.54 -9.60 -17.35
CA ALA A 217 19.95 -8.53 -16.55
C ALA A 217 18.76 -7.91 -17.31
N MET A 218 17.83 -7.31 -16.58
CA MET A 218 16.64 -6.71 -17.20
C MET A 218 17.01 -5.51 -18.07
N PHE A 219 17.99 -4.71 -17.64
CA PHE A 219 18.56 -3.62 -18.42
C PHE A 219 20.02 -3.96 -18.77
N GLN A 220 20.33 -4.03 -20.08
CA GLN A 220 21.70 -4.28 -20.54
C GLN A 220 22.54 -3.01 -20.35
N PHE A 221 23.09 -2.83 -19.16
CA PHE A 221 23.96 -1.70 -18.85
C PHE A 221 25.42 -2.15 -18.85
N SER A 222 26.17 -1.72 -19.87
CA SER A 222 27.63 -1.76 -19.81
C SER A 222 28.11 -0.41 -19.29
N GLN A 223 28.66 -0.40 -18.07
CA GLN A 223 29.23 0.81 -17.50
C GLN A 223 30.33 1.31 -18.42
N THR A 224 30.02 2.36 -19.17
CA THR A 224 30.97 2.93 -20.14
C THR A 224 32.00 3.82 -19.45
N GLU A 225 31.63 4.39 -18.29
CA GLU A 225 32.49 5.28 -17.51
C GLU A 225 32.44 5.01 -16.00
N GLU A 226 33.62 4.96 -15.38
CA GLU A 226 33.77 4.84 -13.94
C GLU A 226 33.28 6.08 -13.19
N PHE A 227 32.81 5.88 -11.96
CA PHE A 227 32.38 7.00 -11.12
C PHE A 227 33.59 7.73 -10.54
N VAL A 228 33.64 9.05 -10.76
CA VAL A 228 34.72 9.93 -10.29
C VAL A 228 34.21 10.76 -9.12
N MET A 229 35.04 10.94 -8.08
CA MET A 229 34.68 11.67 -6.86
C MET A 229 34.28 13.13 -7.10
N GLU A 230 34.81 13.77 -8.14
CA GLU A 230 34.47 15.13 -8.54
C GLU A 230 32.99 15.28 -8.95
N ARG A 231 32.30 14.18 -9.27
CA ARG A 231 30.88 14.16 -9.64
C ARG A 231 29.95 14.23 -8.41
N ILE A 232 30.46 14.03 -7.18
CA ILE A 232 29.64 13.97 -5.95
C ILE A 232 28.73 15.21 -5.75
N PRO A 233 29.18 16.47 -5.97
CA PRO A 233 28.31 17.62 -5.85
C PRO A 233 27.09 17.56 -6.79
N TYR A 234 27.30 17.11 -8.04
CA TYR A 234 26.22 16.96 -9.02
C TYR A 234 25.29 15.80 -8.68
N VAL A 235 25.80 14.73 -8.08
CA VAL A 235 25.00 13.62 -7.55
C VAL A 235 24.11 14.07 -6.39
N LEU A 236 24.62 14.91 -5.48
CA LEU A 236 23.81 15.51 -4.42
C LEU A 236 22.70 16.42 -4.96
N LEU A 237 23.03 17.26 -5.94
CA LEU A 237 22.06 18.11 -6.63
C LEU A 237 21.01 17.28 -7.37
N LEU A 238 21.42 16.19 -8.02
CA LEU A 238 20.49 15.25 -8.64
C LEU A 238 19.54 14.65 -7.59
N GLY A 239 20.03 14.29 -6.41
CA GLY A 239 19.19 13.82 -5.30
C GLY A 239 18.07 14.81 -4.95
N ILE A 240 18.43 16.08 -4.77
CA ILE A 240 17.46 17.14 -4.48
C ILE A 240 16.46 17.29 -5.64
N PHE A 241 16.96 17.31 -6.88
CA PHE A 241 16.13 17.41 -8.08
C PHE A 241 15.13 16.24 -8.18
N CYS A 242 15.58 15.00 -8.00
CA CYS A 242 14.71 13.82 -7.97
C CYS A 242 13.67 13.91 -6.85
N GLY A 243 14.04 14.43 -5.67
CA GLY A 243 13.09 14.63 -4.57
C GLY A 243 11.97 15.62 -4.93
N LEU A 244 12.31 16.71 -5.62
CA LEU A 244 11.33 17.69 -6.12
C LEU A 244 10.45 17.12 -7.25
N VAL A 245 11.03 16.35 -8.17
CA VAL A 245 10.30 15.64 -9.22
C VAL A 245 9.32 14.63 -8.60
N SER A 246 9.74 13.89 -7.57
CA SER A 246 8.89 12.95 -6.83
C SER A 246 7.78 13.65 -6.04
N LEU A 247 8.05 14.86 -5.51
CA LEU A 247 7.03 15.69 -4.87
C LEU A 247 5.95 16.11 -5.88
N TYR A 248 6.36 16.59 -7.07
CA TYR A 248 5.45 16.89 -8.16
C TYR A 248 4.62 15.66 -8.54
N PHE A 249 5.28 14.53 -8.80
CA PHE A 249 4.64 13.26 -9.15
C PHE A 249 3.57 12.88 -8.14
N THR A 250 3.94 12.85 -6.85
CA THR A 250 3.05 12.43 -5.77
C THR A 250 1.84 13.34 -5.63
N ARG A 251 2.04 14.67 -5.60
CA ARG A 251 0.94 15.64 -5.45
C ARG A 251 0.03 15.70 -6.66
N ALA A 252 0.60 15.69 -7.87
CA ALA A 252 -0.17 15.73 -9.09
C ALA A 252 -1.01 14.45 -9.24
N MET A 253 -0.43 13.28 -8.95
CA MET A 253 -1.16 12.01 -8.99
C MET A 253 -2.35 12.00 -8.03
N ILE A 254 -2.14 12.37 -6.76
CA ILE A 254 -3.22 12.43 -5.76
C ILE A 254 -4.32 13.42 -6.18
N ARG A 255 -3.94 14.60 -6.68
CA ARG A 255 -4.89 15.63 -7.09
C ARG A 255 -5.73 15.18 -8.30
N VAL A 256 -5.09 14.63 -9.33
CA VAL A 256 -5.79 14.18 -10.55
C VAL A 256 -6.68 12.97 -10.23
N GLU A 257 -6.20 12.00 -9.48
CA GLU A 257 -7.03 10.87 -9.03
C GLU A 257 -8.20 11.33 -8.15
N GLY A 258 -8.02 12.39 -7.35
CA GLY A 258 -9.10 13.03 -6.60
C GLY A 258 -10.21 13.60 -7.50
N VAL A 259 -9.84 14.19 -8.65
CA VAL A 259 -10.83 14.64 -9.66
C VAL A 259 -11.61 13.45 -10.21
N TYR A 260 -10.94 12.35 -10.56
CA TYR A 260 -11.62 11.13 -11.01
C TYR A 260 -12.53 10.54 -9.92
N ALA A 261 -12.11 10.57 -8.66
CA ALA A 261 -12.90 10.09 -7.53
C ALA A 261 -14.18 10.93 -7.30
N GLY A 262 -14.13 12.23 -7.59
CA GLY A 262 -15.28 13.14 -7.50
C GLY A 262 -16.34 12.96 -8.59
N LEU A 263 -16.03 12.28 -9.70
CA LEU A 263 -17.00 12.02 -10.77
C LEU A 263 -18.02 10.95 -10.34
N PRO A 264 -19.34 11.22 -10.39
CA PRO A 264 -20.35 10.32 -9.87
C PRO A 264 -20.55 9.07 -10.75
N HIS A 265 -20.38 9.21 -12.06
CA HIS A 265 -20.69 8.13 -13.00
C HIS A 265 -19.44 7.46 -13.57
N ARG A 266 -19.42 6.12 -13.56
CA ARG A 266 -18.25 5.33 -14.00
C ARG A 266 -17.91 5.54 -15.47
N TRP A 267 -18.91 5.69 -16.34
CA TRP A 267 -18.68 5.97 -17.76
C TRP A 267 -18.03 7.34 -17.99
N GLN A 268 -18.29 8.34 -17.14
CA GLN A 268 -17.59 9.63 -17.22
C GLN A 268 -16.11 9.49 -16.91
N ARG A 269 -15.77 8.71 -15.87
CA ARG A 269 -14.39 8.38 -15.53
C ARG A 269 -13.69 7.68 -16.68
N PHE A 270 -14.35 6.67 -17.27
CA PHE A 270 -13.85 5.94 -18.43
C PHE A 270 -13.59 6.88 -19.61
N ILE A 271 -14.58 7.66 -20.04
CA ILE A 271 -14.45 8.54 -21.21
C ILE A 271 -13.32 9.55 -21.00
N LEU A 272 -13.27 10.20 -19.83
CA LEU A 272 -12.24 11.18 -19.52
C LEU A 272 -10.84 10.55 -19.46
N GLY A 273 -10.71 9.41 -18.79
CA GLY A 273 -9.45 8.67 -18.65
C GLY A 273 -8.94 8.16 -19.99
N ALA A 274 -9.80 7.51 -20.77
CA ALA A 274 -9.48 6.96 -22.08
C ALA A 274 -9.10 8.06 -23.08
N LEU A 275 -9.89 9.13 -23.16
CA LEU A 275 -9.60 10.24 -24.06
C LEU A 275 -8.28 10.94 -23.71
N MET A 276 -8.07 11.27 -22.43
CA MET A 276 -6.84 11.93 -21.99
C MET A 276 -5.62 11.06 -22.24
N LEU A 277 -5.69 9.77 -21.89
CA LEU A 277 -4.61 8.82 -22.12
C LEU A 277 -4.28 8.67 -23.61
N SER A 278 -5.29 8.47 -24.45
CA SER A 278 -5.11 8.29 -25.89
C SER A 278 -4.49 9.52 -26.57
N ILE A 279 -4.93 10.72 -26.21
CA ILE A 279 -4.34 11.97 -26.73
C ILE A 279 -2.88 12.08 -26.26
N LEU A 280 -2.60 11.82 -24.98
CA LEU A 280 -1.23 11.91 -24.45
C LEU A 280 -0.29 10.90 -25.10
N ILE A 281 -0.72 9.65 -25.30
CA ILE A 281 0.09 8.62 -25.97
C ILE A 281 0.29 8.97 -27.45
N PHE A 282 -0.72 9.52 -28.13
CA PHE A 282 -0.56 9.98 -29.50
C PHE A 282 0.47 11.12 -29.64
N LEU A 283 0.47 12.07 -28.69
CA LEU A 283 1.44 13.17 -28.65
C LEU A 283 2.83 12.71 -28.21
N PHE A 284 2.87 11.78 -27.25
CA PHE A 284 4.09 11.25 -26.65
C PHE A 284 4.02 9.71 -26.63
N PRO A 285 4.37 9.04 -27.75
CA PRO A 285 4.41 7.58 -27.82
C PRO A 285 5.20 6.89 -26.71
N PRO A 286 6.31 7.46 -26.17
CA PRO A 286 7.02 6.91 -25.00
C PRO A 286 6.16 6.71 -23.73
N LEU A 287 4.96 7.31 -23.67
CA LEU A 287 4.03 7.08 -22.56
C LEU A 287 3.29 5.74 -22.65
N TYR A 288 3.38 5.03 -23.76
CA TYR A 288 2.69 3.75 -23.98
C TYR A 288 3.18 2.67 -23.01
N GLY A 289 2.24 2.03 -22.30
CA GLY A 289 2.55 0.90 -21.42
C GLY A 289 3.43 1.28 -20.21
N GLU A 290 4.32 0.38 -19.83
CA GLU A 290 5.20 0.55 -18.66
C GLU A 290 6.27 1.62 -18.90
N GLY A 291 6.78 1.68 -20.14
CA GLY A 291 7.85 2.59 -20.55
C GLY A 291 9.27 1.99 -20.43
N TYR A 292 9.41 0.68 -20.27
CA TYR A 292 10.73 0.03 -20.22
C TYR A 292 11.53 0.21 -21.52
N ASP A 293 10.89 0.20 -22.67
CA ASP A 293 11.56 0.47 -23.96
C ASP A 293 12.21 1.86 -24.01
N THR A 294 11.61 2.85 -23.34
CA THR A 294 12.19 4.20 -23.21
C THR A 294 13.39 4.21 -22.28
N ILE A 295 13.34 3.45 -21.18
CA ILE A 295 14.48 3.30 -20.27
C ILE A 295 15.64 2.66 -21.04
N ASP A 296 15.38 1.57 -21.76
CA ASP A 296 16.39 0.89 -22.59
C ASP A 296 16.98 1.84 -23.66
N ALA A 297 16.14 2.59 -24.37
CA ALA A 297 16.61 3.55 -25.36
C ALA A 297 17.53 4.62 -24.76
N LEU A 298 17.20 5.16 -23.57
CA LEU A 298 18.05 6.14 -22.87
C LEU A 298 19.38 5.52 -22.39
N LEU A 299 19.34 4.29 -21.86
CA LEU A 299 20.53 3.58 -21.38
C LEU A 299 21.44 3.11 -22.54
N ASP A 300 20.87 2.84 -23.71
CA ASP A 300 21.62 2.52 -24.92
C ASP A 300 22.23 3.77 -25.58
N GLY A 301 21.72 4.96 -25.28
CA GLY A 301 22.08 6.21 -25.95
C GLY A 301 21.30 6.46 -27.24
N ARG A 302 20.23 5.69 -27.47
CA ARG A 302 19.27 5.82 -28.58
C ARG A 302 18.13 6.77 -28.22
N PHE A 303 18.46 7.90 -27.58
CA PHE A 303 17.46 8.85 -27.07
C PHE A 303 16.75 9.64 -28.18
N LEU A 304 17.33 9.71 -29.38
CA LEU A 304 16.72 10.35 -30.54
C LEU A 304 15.51 9.54 -31.05
N ASP A 305 15.59 8.21 -30.98
CA ASP A 305 14.53 7.27 -31.38
C ASP A 305 13.24 7.48 -30.58
N LEU A 306 13.31 8.12 -29.40
CA LEU A 306 12.13 8.41 -28.56
C LEU A 306 11.14 9.37 -29.21
N MET A 307 11.63 10.20 -30.14
CA MET A 307 10.80 11.15 -30.88
C MET A 307 10.21 10.52 -32.14
N ASP A 308 10.59 9.29 -32.48
CA ASP A 308 10.05 8.56 -33.61
C ASP A 308 8.55 8.33 -33.41
N GLN A 309 7.79 8.42 -34.49
CA GLN A 309 6.33 8.34 -34.50
C GLN A 309 5.59 9.45 -33.72
N SER A 310 6.31 10.36 -33.07
CA SER A 310 5.71 11.54 -32.44
C SER A 310 5.53 12.68 -33.46
N PRO A 311 4.53 13.56 -33.27
CA PRO A 311 4.41 14.80 -34.05
C PRO A 311 5.64 15.72 -33.91
N PHE A 312 6.46 15.51 -32.89
CA PHE A 312 7.64 16.30 -32.58
C PHE A 312 8.91 15.81 -33.29
N HIS A 313 8.85 14.76 -34.11
CA HIS A 313 10.02 14.21 -34.82
C HIS A 313 10.85 15.28 -35.56
N GLY A 314 10.22 16.32 -36.13
CA GLY A 314 10.94 17.42 -36.80
C GLY A 314 11.85 18.25 -35.89
N MET A 315 11.72 18.15 -34.57
CA MET A 315 12.55 18.84 -33.57
C MET A 315 13.77 18.00 -33.12
N SER A 316 13.91 16.75 -33.58
CA SER A 316 14.96 15.82 -33.13
C SER A 316 16.38 16.29 -33.48
N GLY A 317 16.54 17.10 -34.53
CA GLY A 317 17.84 17.62 -34.96
C GLY A 317 18.44 18.70 -34.04
N GLY A 318 17.67 19.24 -33.09
CA GLY A 318 18.13 20.28 -32.18
C GLY A 318 18.38 19.76 -30.77
N TYR A 319 19.49 20.17 -30.15
CA TYR A 319 19.83 19.84 -28.77
C TYR A 319 18.69 20.17 -27.77
N TRP A 320 18.05 21.33 -27.95
CA TRP A 320 16.92 21.75 -27.12
C TRP A 320 15.61 21.00 -27.43
N GLY A 321 15.51 20.37 -28.60
CA GLY A 321 14.32 19.61 -29.00
C GLY A 321 14.08 18.42 -28.08
N ILE A 322 15.12 17.62 -27.83
CA ILE A 322 15.04 16.48 -26.91
C ILE A 322 14.82 16.94 -25.47
N VAL A 323 15.45 18.03 -25.03
CA VAL A 323 15.27 18.60 -23.69
C VAL A 323 13.81 18.98 -23.46
N ILE A 324 13.20 19.71 -24.40
CA ILE A 324 11.79 20.11 -24.31
C ILE A 324 10.88 18.87 -24.33
N PHE A 325 11.16 17.90 -25.21
CA PHE A 325 10.36 16.68 -25.32
C PHE A 325 10.39 15.85 -24.03
N LEU A 326 11.57 15.59 -23.47
CA LEU A 326 11.72 14.87 -22.20
C LEU A 326 11.13 15.65 -21.03
N GLY A 327 11.28 16.99 -21.01
CA GLY A 327 10.63 17.86 -20.03
C GLY A 327 9.10 17.76 -20.07
N LEU A 328 8.51 17.72 -21.27
CA LEU A 328 7.07 17.51 -21.45
C LEU A 328 6.65 16.10 -20.99
N ILE A 329 7.43 15.06 -21.27
CA ILE A 329 7.15 13.70 -20.79
C ILE A 329 7.19 13.62 -19.26
N LEU A 330 8.18 14.24 -18.61
CA LEU A 330 8.26 14.31 -17.15
C LEU A 330 6.99 14.92 -16.54
N LEU A 331 6.46 15.97 -17.16
CA LEU A 331 5.25 16.63 -16.71
C LEU A 331 3.99 15.80 -17.03
N THR A 332 3.90 15.21 -18.22
CA THR A 332 2.68 14.56 -18.72
C THR A 332 2.51 13.12 -18.26
N LYS A 333 3.59 12.38 -17.94
CA LYS A 333 3.52 10.97 -17.51
C LYS A 333 2.60 10.77 -16.30
N VAL A 334 2.60 11.71 -15.35
CA VAL A 334 1.72 11.65 -14.17
C VAL A 334 0.25 11.65 -14.56
N PHE A 335 -0.11 12.50 -15.53
CA PHE A 335 -1.47 12.57 -16.05
C PHE A 335 -1.83 11.30 -16.80
N ALA A 336 -0.94 10.74 -17.62
CA ALA A 336 -1.18 9.47 -18.30
C ALA A 336 -1.43 8.31 -17.30
N SER A 337 -0.59 8.20 -16.26
CA SER A 337 -0.76 7.19 -15.21
C SER A 337 -2.04 7.38 -14.39
N ALA A 338 -2.35 8.62 -14.00
CA ALA A 338 -3.59 8.94 -13.29
C ALA A 338 -4.84 8.74 -14.16
N ALA A 339 -4.77 9.05 -15.48
CA ALA A 339 -5.84 8.78 -16.43
C ALA A 339 -6.15 7.29 -16.53
N THR A 340 -5.09 6.48 -16.57
CA THR A 340 -5.20 5.03 -16.69
C THR A 340 -5.89 4.43 -15.47
N ASN A 341 -5.41 4.74 -14.26
CA ASN A 341 -6.00 4.24 -13.02
C ASN A 341 -7.38 4.85 -12.74
N GLY A 342 -7.52 6.16 -12.92
CA GLY A 342 -8.78 6.90 -12.70
C GLY A 342 -9.87 6.53 -13.69
N GLY A 343 -9.50 6.15 -14.92
CA GLY A 343 -10.42 5.70 -15.97
C GLY A 343 -10.97 4.28 -15.80
N GLY A 344 -10.44 3.51 -14.83
CA GLY A 344 -10.86 2.13 -14.56
C GLY A 344 -9.85 1.06 -15.01
N GLY A 345 -8.67 1.47 -15.47
CA GLY A 345 -7.54 0.57 -15.66
C GLY A 345 -6.97 0.08 -14.33
N CYS A 346 -6.22 -1.02 -14.39
CA CYS A 346 -5.55 -1.60 -13.25
C CYS A 346 -4.03 -1.54 -13.46
N GLY A 347 -3.33 -0.80 -12.61
CA GLY A 347 -1.88 -0.76 -12.64
C GLY A 347 -1.26 -0.14 -11.41
N GLY A 348 0.06 -0.19 -11.37
CA GLY A 348 0.92 0.37 -10.34
C GLY A 348 1.59 1.66 -10.77
N ILE A 349 2.08 2.37 -9.76
CA ILE A 349 2.89 3.59 -9.89
C ILE A 349 4.39 3.31 -9.79
N PHE A 350 4.76 2.04 -9.62
CA PHE A 350 6.13 1.58 -9.43
C PHE A 350 6.94 1.85 -10.71
N ALA A 351 6.59 1.24 -11.85
CA ALA A 351 7.26 1.55 -13.13
C ALA A 351 7.18 3.03 -13.54
N PRO A 352 6.03 3.76 -13.41
CA PRO A 352 6.00 5.19 -13.67
C PRO A 352 7.00 6.01 -12.85
N SER A 353 7.23 5.65 -11.57
CA SER A 353 8.20 6.35 -10.72
C SER A 353 9.65 6.10 -11.18
N LEU A 354 9.94 4.88 -11.61
CA LEU A 354 11.22 4.47 -12.18
C LEU A 354 11.49 5.18 -13.51
N TYR A 355 10.49 5.18 -14.40
CA TYR A 355 10.51 5.82 -15.72
C TYR A 355 10.79 7.33 -15.62
N ILE A 356 10.06 8.02 -14.75
CA ILE A 356 10.27 9.46 -14.53
C ILE A 356 11.66 9.71 -13.93
N GLY A 357 12.16 8.79 -13.10
CA GLY A 357 13.53 8.87 -12.59
C GLY A 357 14.59 8.78 -13.66
N CYS A 358 14.45 7.80 -14.57
CA CYS A 358 15.35 7.64 -15.71
C CYS A 358 15.42 8.92 -16.54
N ILE A 359 14.26 9.46 -16.90
CA ILE A 359 14.17 10.69 -17.68
C ILE A 359 14.69 11.88 -16.88
N ALA A 360 14.39 12.00 -15.59
CA ALA A 360 14.86 13.11 -14.77
C ALA A 360 16.39 13.13 -14.65
N GLY A 361 17.00 11.96 -14.44
CA GLY A 361 18.45 11.81 -14.39
C GLY A 361 19.13 12.14 -15.73
N PHE A 362 18.59 11.61 -16.82
CA PHE A 362 19.06 11.92 -18.17
C PHE A 362 18.90 13.41 -18.47
N PHE A 363 17.71 13.98 -18.24
CA PHE A 363 17.41 15.39 -18.45
C PHE A 363 18.35 16.31 -17.66
N PHE A 364 18.61 15.98 -16.39
CA PHE A 364 19.50 16.75 -15.53
C PHE A 364 20.94 16.78 -16.05
N SER A 365 21.49 15.61 -16.37
CA SER A 365 22.87 15.50 -16.89
C SER A 365 23.01 16.12 -18.27
N HIS A 366 22.08 15.84 -19.18
CA HIS A 366 22.08 16.42 -20.53
C HIS A 366 22.06 17.95 -20.44
N VAL A 367 21.10 18.55 -19.73
CA VAL A 367 21.02 20.02 -19.60
C VAL A 367 22.29 20.63 -19.00
N LEU A 368 22.90 19.99 -17.99
CA LEU A 368 24.14 20.50 -17.40
C LEU A 368 25.34 20.38 -18.37
N ASN A 369 25.45 19.29 -19.12
CA ASN A 369 26.51 19.12 -20.11
C ASN A 369 26.48 20.22 -21.17
N TYR A 370 25.29 20.74 -21.54
CA TYR A 370 25.16 21.89 -22.45
C TYR A 370 25.86 23.15 -21.96
N PHE A 371 25.79 23.43 -20.65
CA PHE A 371 26.39 24.63 -20.06
C PHE A 371 27.93 24.52 -19.93
N GLY A 372 28.52 23.37 -20.31
CA GLY A 372 29.96 23.18 -20.34
C GLY A 372 30.60 23.19 -18.95
N PHE A 373 29.94 22.59 -17.96
CA PHE A 373 30.54 22.40 -16.64
C PHE A 373 31.84 21.59 -16.74
N PRO A 374 32.82 21.82 -15.84
CA PRO A 374 34.17 21.27 -15.98
C PRO A 374 34.27 19.75 -15.83
N VAL A 375 33.21 19.08 -15.36
CA VAL A 375 33.14 17.64 -15.18
C VAL A 375 32.05 17.10 -16.09
N ASP A 376 32.41 16.23 -17.02
CA ASP A 376 31.46 15.56 -17.89
C ASP A 376 30.56 14.61 -17.08
N LEU A 377 29.25 14.69 -17.31
CA LEU A 377 28.23 13.94 -16.58
C LEU A 377 27.64 12.86 -17.48
N PRO A 378 28.00 11.57 -17.28
CA PRO A 378 27.57 10.51 -18.19
C PRO A 378 26.07 10.29 -18.08
N GLU A 379 25.35 10.57 -19.15
CA GLU A 379 23.88 10.62 -19.15
C GLU A 379 23.27 9.29 -18.72
N LYS A 380 23.87 8.18 -19.14
CA LYS A 380 23.47 6.81 -18.77
C LYS A 380 23.58 6.57 -17.26
N ASN A 381 24.69 6.99 -16.64
CA ASN A 381 24.89 6.84 -15.20
C ASN A 381 23.88 7.70 -14.43
N PHE A 382 23.66 8.94 -14.89
CA PHE A 382 22.71 9.86 -14.27
C PHE A 382 21.26 9.39 -14.42
N ALA A 383 20.89 8.79 -15.55
CA ALA A 383 19.60 8.13 -15.73
C ALA A 383 19.36 7.03 -14.69
N LEU A 384 20.32 6.12 -14.48
CA LEU A 384 20.24 5.08 -13.44
C LEU A 384 20.15 5.66 -12.03
N MET A 385 20.96 6.67 -11.74
CA MET A 385 20.91 7.38 -10.46
C MET A 385 19.53 8.03 -10.23
N GLY A 386 18.97 8.63 -11.28
CA GLY A 386 17.64 9.23 -11.26
C GLY A 386 16.53 8.21 -10.99
N MET A 387 16.62 7.02 -11.59
CA MET A 387 15.69 5.90 -11.34
C MET A 387 15.64 5.53 -9.85
N ALA A 388 16.81 5.34 -9.22
CA ALA A 388 16.88 5.05 -7.79
C ALA A 388 16.37 6.23 -6.96
N GLY A 389 16.77 7.46 -7.32
CA GLY A 389 16.40 8.68 -6.64
C GLY A 389 14.90 8.92 -6.56
N THR A 390 14.21 8.93 -7.70
CA THR A 390 12.77 9.22 -7.72
C THR A 390 11.96 8.12 -7.06
N MET A 391 12.29 6.85 -7.34
CA MET A 391 11.61 5.69 -6.75
C MET A 391 11.76 5.69 -5.22
N SER A 392 12.97 5.93 -4.71
CA SER A 392 13.25 6.04 -3.28
C SER A 392 12.38 7.11 -2.60
N ALA A 393 12.23 8.27 -3.23
CA ALA A 393 11.39 9.34 -2.72
C ALA A 393 9.89 9.03 -2.83
N VAL A 394 9.39 8.54 -3.96
CA VAL A 394 7.95 8.24 -4.11
C VAL A 394 7.50 7.15 -3.14
N MET A 395 8.33 6.12 -2.94
CA MET A 395 8.00 4.98 -2.08
C MET A 395 8.37 5.19 -0.61
N HIS A 396 9.18 6.20 -0.29
CA HIS A 396 9.85 6.35 1.01
C HIS A 396 10.70 5.12 1.37
N ALA A 397 11.39 4.55 0.37
CA ALA A 397 12.14 3.30 0.51
C ALA A 397 13.51 3.39 -0.18
N PRO A 398 14.50 4.08 0.46
CA PRO A 398 15.80 4.32 -0.14
C PRO A 398 16.61 3.06 -0.46
N LEU A 399 16.62 2.09 0.46
CA LEU A 399 17.40 0.87 0.24
C LEU A 399 16.77 0.04 -0.89
N THR A 400 15.45 -0.01 -0.95
CA THR A 400 14.71 -0.69 -2.01
C THR A 400 15.07 -0.12 -3.39
N GLY A 401 15.10 1.20 -3.53
CA GLY A 401 15.52 1.85 -4.77
C GLY A 401 16.97 1.50 -5.16
N VAL A 402 17.90 1.59 -4.21
CA VAL A 402 19.33 1.30 -4.46
C VAL A 402 19.55 -0.15 -4.89
N PHE A 403 19.04 -1.11 -4.12
CA PHE A 403 19.22 -2.54 -4.42
C PHE A 403 18.49 -2.94 -5.70
N LEU A 404 17.32 -2.37 -5.96
CA LEU A 404 16.61 -2.67 -7.19
C LEU A 404 17.43 -2.24 -8.42
N ILE A 405 17.91 -0.99 -8.46
CA ILE A 405 18.68 -0.55 -9.63
C ILE A 405 19.98 -1.35 -9.77
N ALA A 406 20.69 -1.59 -8.67
CA ALA A 406 21.93 -2.36 -8.70
C ALA A 406 21.73 -3.79 -9.26
N GLU A 407 20.64 -4.47 -8.87
CA GLU A 407 20.32 -5.81 -9.38
C GLU A 407 19.79 -5.76 -10.82
N LEU A 408 18.99 -4.76 -11.19
CA LEU A 408 18.44 -4.61 -12.54
C LEU A 408 19.50 -4.34 -13.62
N THR A 409 20.59 -3.66 -13.24
CA THR A 409 21.71 -3.33 -14.15
C THR A 409 22.86 -4.33 -14.07
N GLY A 410 22.79 -5.31 -13.16
CA GLY A 410 23.81 -6.36 -13.03
C GLY A 410 25.17 -5.91 -12.49
N GLY A 411 25.25 -4.77 -11.79
CA GLY A 411 26.53 -4.19 -11.35
C GLY A 411 26.42 -3.28 -10.12
N TYR A 412 27.36 -3.44 -9.19
CA TYR A 412 27.44 -2.67 -7.93
C TYR A 412 28.41 -1.48 -8.00
N ASN A 413 28.93 -1.14 -9.17
CA ASN A 413 29.93 -0.09 -9.32
C ASN A 413 29.37 1.32 -9.06
N LEU A 414 28.07 1.53 -9.29
CA LEU A 414 27.36 2.78 -8.99
C LEU A 414 26.67 2.76 -7.62
N PHE A 415 26.98 1.79 -6.75
CA PHE A 415 26.26 1.64 -5.48
C PHE A 415 26.37 2.86 -4.57
N LEU A 416 27.58 3.44 -4.43
CA LEU A 416 27.79 4.66 -3.66
C LEU A 416 26.97 5.85 -4.18
N PRO A 417 27.09 6.26 -5.47
CA PRO A 417 26.30 7.37 -5.96
C PRO A 417 24.79 7.11 -5.95
N LEU A 418 24.33 5.87 -6.21
CA LEU A 418 22.92 5.49 -6.05
C LEU A 418 22.41 5.77 -4.63
N MET A 419 23.18 5.40 -3.59
CA MET A 419 22.82 5.69 -2.20
C MET A 419 22.73 7.19 -1.92
N ILE A 420 23.68 7.98 -2.43
CA ILE A 420 23.69 9.44 -2.24
C ILE A 420 22.43 10.08 -2.84
N VAL A 421 22.08 9.74 -4.10
CA VAL A 421 20.87 10.28 -4.75
C VAL A 421 19.61 9.82 -4.03
N SER A 422 19.51 8.53 -3.69
CA SER A 422 18.33 7.97 -3.01
C SER A 422 18.10 8.61 -1.64
N ILE A 423 19.15 8.81 -0.84
CA ILE A 423 19.06 9.48 0.46
C ILE A 423 18.71 10.96 0.28
N GLY A 424 19.40 11.67 -0.62
CA GLY A 424 19.12 13.10 -0.88
C GLY A 424 17.68 13.34 -1.34
N SER A 425 17.19 12.50 -2.25
CA SER A 425 15.82 12.52 -2.75
C SER A 425 14.80 12.22 -1.66
N TYR A 426 15.04 11.19 -0.85
CA TYR A 426 14.18 10.82 0.28
C TYR A 426 14.10 11.93 1.35
N VAL A 427 15.23 12.50 1.75
CA VAL A 427 15.27 13.60 2.72
C VAL A 427 14.52 14.82 2.18
N THR A 428 14.70 15.12 0.89
CA THR A 428 14.05 16.24 0.23
C THR A 428 12.53 16.09 0.24
N ILE A 429 11.98 14.95 -0.19
CA ILE A 429 10.52 14.77 -0.21
C ILE A 429 9.92 14.71 1.20
N ARG A 430 10.63 14.10 2.16
CA ARG A 430 10.17 13.95 3.54
C ARG A 430 9.97 15.29 4.24
N ALA A 431 10.67 16.35 3.81
CA ALA A 431 10.43 17.70 4.29
C ALA A 431 9.05 18.26 3.91
N PHE A 432 8.41 17.72 2.86
CA PHE A 432 7.11 18.18 2.34
C PHE A 432 5.98 17.18 2.55
N GLU A 433 6.25 15.89 2.41
CA GLU A 433 5.27 14.80 2.53
C GLU A 433 5.76 13.79 3.59
N PRO A 434 5.04 13.63 4.72
CA PRO A 434 5.48 12.73 5.80
C PRO A 434 5.21 11.25 5.49
N HIS A 435 4.27 10.95 4.59
CA HIS A 435 3.86 9.59 4.25
C HIS A 435 4.13 9.30 2.77
N SER A 436 4.50 8.05 2.46
CA SER A 436 4.62 7.59 1.08
C SER A 436 3.27 7.61 0.38
N ILE A 437 3.29 7.63 -0.94
CA ILE A 437 2.07 7.58 -1.75
C ILE A 437 1.21 6.32 -1.47
N TYR A 438 1.83 5.21 -1.06
CA TYR A 438 1.11 3.98 -0.71
C TYR A 438 0.42 4.03 0.65
N SER A 439 1.01 4.74 1.61
CA SER A 439 0.56 4.81 3.00
C SER A 439 -0.33 6.03 3.28
N MET A 440 -0.17 7.12 2.52
CA MET A 440 -0.90 8.38 2.67
C MET A 440 -2.41 8.19 2.76
N ARG A 441 -2.99 7.35 1.89
CA ARG A 441 -4.44 7.13 1.85
C ARG A 441 -4.98 6.39 3.07
N LEU A 442 -4.21 5.46 3.64
CA LEU A 442 -4.57 4.79 4.88
C LEU A 442 -4.35 5.72 6.07
N ALA A 443 -3.29 6.50 6.06
CA ALA A 443 -2.99 7.47 7.11
C ALA A 443 -4.12 8.52 7.24
N GLN A 444 -4.61 9.04 6.11
CA GLN A 444 -5.76 9.97 6.08
C GLN A 444 -7.06 9.36 6.63
N LYS A 445 -7.20 8.04 6.60
CA LYS A 445 -8.36 7.31 7.14
C LYS A 445 -8.16 6.80 8.57
N GLY A 446 -6.95 6.95 9.14
CA GLY A 446 -6.59 6.35 10.44
C GLY A 446 -6.45 4.82 10.40
N GLU A 447 -6.33 4.22 9.20
CA GLU A 447 -6.30 2.76 9.01
C GLU A 447 -4.87 2.20 8.91
N LEU A 448 -3.84 3.06 8.87
CA LEU A 448 -2.45 2.67 8.69
C LEU A 448 -1.84 2.12 10.00
N LEU A 449 -1.23 0.94 9.94
CA LEU A 449 -0.31 0.48 10.98
C LEU A 449 0.98 1.30 10.89
N THR A 450 1.33 2.00 11.96
CA THR A 450 2.58 2.78 12.05
C THR A 450 3.63 2.05 12.88
N HIS A 451 4.93 2.26 12.64
CA HIS A 451 6.00 1.77 13.53
C HIS A 451 5.94 2.32 14.97
N HIS A 452 5.10 3.32 15.22
CA HIS A 452 4.75 3.71 16.58
C HIS A 452 3.87 2.61 17.19
N LYS A 453 4.49 1.73 17.98
CA LYS A 453 3.85 0.58 18.63
C LYS A 453 2.52 0.95 19.31
N ASP A 454 2.48 2.09 20.00
CA ASP A 454 1.28 2.55 20.70
C ASP A 454 0.13 2.86 19.73
N LYS A 455 0.42 3.55 18.63
CA LYS A 455 -0.57 3.81 17.56
C LYS A 455 -0.99 2.54 16.86
N ALA A 456 -0.05 1.64 16.56
CA ALA A 456 -0.36 0.36 15.92
C ALA A 456 -1.31 -0.51 16.75
N VAL A 457 -1.07 -0.60 18.06
CA VAL A 457 -1.94 -1.34 18.98
C VAL A 457 -3.34 -0.73 19.01
N LEU A 458 -3.46 0.59 19.12
CA LEU A 458 -4.75 1.28 19.10
C LEU A 458 -5.50 1.06 17.78
N THR A 459 -4.81 1.08 16.64
CA THR A 459 -5.40 0.80 15.31
C THR A 459 -5.91 -0.64 15.17
N LEU A 460 -5.30 -1.60 15.87
CA LEU A 460 -5.69 -3.02 15.85
C LEU A 460 -6.84 -3.36 16.81
N MET A 461 -7.12 -2.50 17.78
CA MET A 461 -8.19 -2.69 18.76
C MET A 461 -9.54 -2.27 18.19
N THR A 462 -10.59 -3.05 18.48
CA THR A 462 -11.97 -2.69 18.15
C THR A 462 -12.72 -2.29 19.41
N VAL A 463 -13.57 -1.25 19.33
CA VAL A 463 -14.37 -0.80 20.49
C VAL A 463 -15.20 -1.95 21.05
N GLY A 464 -15.84 -2.74 20.18
CA GLY A 464 -16.68 -3.86 20.59
C GLY A 464 -15.98 -4.92 21.46
N SER A 465 -14.66 -5.10 21.37
CA SER A 465 -13.95 -6.07 22.22
C SER A 465 -13.66 -5.57 23.64
N VAL A 466 -13.80 -4.26 23.88
CA VAL A 466 -13.57 -3.62 25.18
C VAL A 466 -14.85 -3.16 25.88
N ILE A 467 -16.03 -3.33 25.25
CA ILE A 467 -17.32 -3.00 25.88
C ILE A 467 -17.64 -3.99 26.99
N GLU A 468 -17.93 -3.45 28.17
CA GLU A 468 -18.43 -4.16 29.34
C GLU A 468 -19.96 -3.97 29.43
N THR A 469 -20.72 -5.08 29.42
CA THR A 469 -22.19 -5.08 29.39
C THR A 469 -22.83 -5.51 30.71
N ASP A 470 -22.05 -5.69 31.77
CA ASP A 470 -22.49 -6.17 33.09
C ASP A 470 -23.01 -5.06 34.04
N PHE A 471 -23.37 -3.90 33.47
CA PHE A 471 -23.92 -2.77 34.20
C PHE A 471 -25.45 -2.83 34.20
N ILE A 472 -26.06 -2.77 35.39
CA ILE A 472 -27.51 -2.81 35.56
C ILE A 472 -28.10 -1.43 35.24
N PRO A 473 -28.97 -1.29 34.22
CA PRO A 473 -29.62 -0.02 33.94
C PRO A 473 -30.69 0.32 34.98
N VAL A 474 -30.82 1.61 35.27
CA VAL A 474 -31.85 2.16 36.16
C VAL A 474 -32.73 3.16 35.40
N HIS A 475 -33.96 3.35 35.85
CA HIS A 475 -34.91 4.28 35.22
C HIS A 475 -35.09 5.56 36.04
N PRO A 476 -35.37 6.72 35.39
CA PRO A 476 -35.57 8.00 36.07
C PRO A 476 -36.64 7.99 37.17
N ASP A 477 -37.64 7.14 37.01
CA ASP A 477 -38.79 7.02 37.91
C ASP A 477 -38.55 6.08 39.10
N MET A 478 -37.46 5.30 39.08
CA MET A 478 -37.10 4.43 40.20
C MET A 478 -36.83 5.23 41.47
N THR A 479 -37.27 4.69 42.60
CA THR A 479 -36.98 5.26 43.91
C THR A 479 -35.55 4.93 44.35
N LEU A 480 -35.01 5.66 45.33
CA LEU A 480 -33.71 5.35 45.93
C LEU A 480 -33.71 3.93 46.52
N GLY A 481 -34.84 3.49 47.09
CA GLY A 481 -34.99 2.13 47.60
C GLY A 481 -34.88 1.07 46.51
N ASP A 482 -35.50 1.30 45.36
CA ASP A 482 -35.41 0.40 44.20
C ASP A 482 -33.97 0.31 43.70
N VAL A 483 -33.27 1.43 43.55
CA VAL A 483 -31.87 1.43 43.11
C VAL A 483 -30.98 0.66 44.08
N VAL A 484 -31.17 0.83 45.39
CA VAL A 484 -30.39 0.10 46.40
C VAL A 484 -30.64 -1.41 46.32
N LYS A 485 -31.89 -1.84 46.19
CA LYS A 485 -32.27 -3.27 46.19
C LYS A 485 -32.02 -3.97 44.86
N GLU A 486 -32.32 -3.30 43.75
CA GLU A 486 -32.34 -3.89 42.41
C GLU A 486 -31.05 -3.68 41.64
N ALA A 487 -30.29 -2.61 41.93
CA ALA A 487 -29.02 -2.33 41.24
C ALA A 487 -27.80 -2.51 42.16
N ILE A 488 -27.73 -1.76 43.26
CA ILE A 488 -26.52 -1.72 44.12
C ILE A 488 -26.30 -3.05 44.86
N ALA A 489 -27.35 -3.65 45.41
CA ALA A 489 -27.22 -4.92 46.12
C ALA A 489 -26.89 -6.11 45.19
N LYS A 490 -27.19 -6.00 43.90
CA LYS A 490 -27.04 -7.08 42.91
C LYS A 490 -25.83 -6.93 42.01
N SER A 491 -25.14 -5.78 42.03
CA SER A 491 -23.99 -5.50 41.17
C SER A 491 -22.78 -5.03 41.99
N PRO A 492 -21.56 -5.51 41.66
CA PRO A 492 -20.34 -4.99 42.26
C PRO A 492 -19.92 -3.62 41.68
N ARG A 493 -20.66 -3.07 40.71
CA ARG A 493 -20.33 -1.81 40.02
C ARG A 493 -20.71 -0.59 40.88
N SER A 494 -19.91 0.47 40.78
CA SER A 494 -20.10 1.74 41.51
C SER A 494 -20.80 2.82 40.69
N MET A 495 -21.17 2.52 39.45
CA MET A 495 -21.96 3.40 38.59
C MET A 495 -23.04 2.61 37.84
N PHE A 496 -24.15 3.29 37.57
CA PHE A 496 -25.31 2.71 36.91
C PHE A 496 -25.83 3.67 35.83
N PRO A 497 -26.05 3.19 34.59
CA PRO A 497 -26.60 4.02 33.52
C PRO A 497 -28.08 4.28 33.75
N VAL A 498 -28.51 5.52 33.56
CA VAL A 498 -29.92 5.91 33.60
C VAL A 498 -30.47 5.90 32.19
N VAL A 499 -31.47 5.08 31.92
CA VAL A 499 -32.08 4.92 30.59
C VAL A 499 -33.57 5.19 30.59
N ASN A 500 -34.10 5.75 29.50
CA ASN A 500 -35.54 5.91 29.33
C ASN A 500 -36.20 4.59 28.85
N SER A 501 -37.51 4.63 28.59
CA SER A 501 -38.29 3.49 28.07
C SER A 501 -37.86 3.01 26.67
N GLU A 502 -37.15 3.85 25.92
CA GLU A 502 -36.65 3.55 24.57
C GLU A 502 -35.18 3.10 24.57
N GLY A 503 -34.55 2.99 25.76
CA GLY A 503 -33.15 2.58 25.92
C GLY A 503 -32.11 3.71 25.71
N VAL A 504 -32.55 4.96 25.56
CA VAL A 504 -31.70 6.13 25.40
C VAL A 504 -31.02 6.48 26.73
N LEU A 505 -29.72 6.76 26.68
CA LEU A 505 -28.93 7.14 27.85
C LEU A 505 -29.22 8.58 28.26
N LEU A 506 -29.80 8.76 29.45
CA LEU A 506 -30.12 10.07 30.04
C LEU A 506 -29.05 10.58 31.00
N GLY A 507 -28.33 9.69 31.68
CA GLY A 507 -27.34 10.07 32.69
C GLY A 507 -26.75 8.87 33.42
N LEU A 508 -26.11 9.13 34.56
CA LEU A 508 -25.44 8.16 35.40
C LEU A 508 -25.86 8.35 36.86
N VAL A 509 -26.00 7.26 37.59
CA VAL A 509 -26.04 7.25 39.05
C VAL A 509 -24.69 6.76 39.56
N LEU A 510 -23.99 7.60 40.32
CA LEU A 510 -22.73 7.24 40.98
C LEU A 510 -23.03 6.90 42.44
N VAL A 511 -22.58 5.74 42.91
CA VAL A 511 -22.79 5.31 44.30
C VAL A 511 -22.22 6.32 45.29
N ASP A 512 -21.07 6.93 44.97
CA ASP A 512 -20.44 7.95 45.83
C ASP A 512 -21.34 9.18 46.03
N ASN A 513 -22.15 9.57 45.04
CA ASN A 513 -23.05 10.73 45.13
C ASN A 513 -24.26 10.46 46.05
N ILE A 514 -24.63 9.19 46.22
CA ILE A 514 -25.78 8.79 47.02
C ILE A 514 -25.38 8.06 48.31
N ARG A 515 -24.08 7.90 48.59
CA ARG A 515 -23.59 7.14 49.76
C ARG A 515 -24.11 7.68 51.09
N ASN A 516 -24.28 8.99 51.21
CA ASN A 516 -24.79 9.66 52.41
C ASN A 516 -26.31 9.46 52.64
N ILE A 517 -27.07 9.16 51.59
CA ILE A 517 -28.53 8.97 51.62
C ILE A 517 -28.95 7.51 51.49
N MET A 518 -28.15 6.66 50.84
CA MET A 518 -28.50 5.26 50.54
C MET A 518 -28.64 4.36 51.77
N PHE A 519 -28.05 4.75 52.91
CA PHE A 519 -28.17 4.01 54.18
C PHE A 519 -29.27 4.55 55.10
N ARG A 520 -30.12 5.46 54.60
CA ARG A 520 -31.22 6.05 55.36
C ARG A 520 -32.56 5.55 54.80
N PRO A 521 -33.16 4.48 55.39
CA PRO A 521 -34.40 3.89 54.88
C PRO A 521 -35.56 4.90 54.75
N GLU A 522 -35.60 5.91 55.62
CA GLU A 522 -36.59 7.00 55.61
C GLU A 522 -36.59 7.81 54.29
N LEU A 523 -35.49 7.77 53.53
CA LEU A 523 -35.32 8.51 52.29
C LEU A 523 -35.66 7.68 51.05
N TYR A 524 -35.91 6.37 51.18
CA TYR A 524 -36.03 5.45 50.06
C TYR A 524 -37.17 5.84 49.12
N GLU A 525 -38.33 6.18 49.67
CA GLU A 525 -39.51 6.61 48.90
C GLU A 525 -39.51 8.11 48.54
N ARG A 526 -38.60 8.90 49.14
CA ARG A 526 -38.57 10.36 48.98
C ARG A 526 -37.71 10.85 47.82
N PHE A 527 -36.70 10.08 47.45
CA PHE A 527 -35.78 10.43 46.36
C PHE A 527 -36.00 9.50 45.17
N ARG A 528 -36.05 10.09 43.97
CA ARG A 528 -36.08 9.38 42.69
C ARG A 528 -34.79 9.61 41.92
N VAL A 529 -34.43 8.66 41.05
CA VAL A 529 -33.21 8.70 40.22
C VAL A 529 -33.08 10.02 39.46
N SER A 530 -34.18 10.53 38.90
CA SER A 530 -34.20 11.81 38.17
C SER A 530 -33.62 13.00 38.97
N ARG A 531 -33.63 12.94 40.30
CA ARG A 531 -33.17 14.02 41.19
C ARG A 531 -31.68 13.92 41.57
N PHE A 532 -31.08 12.74 41.46
CA PHE A 532 -29.68 12.51 41.87
C PHE A 532 -28.81 11.91 40.77
N MET A 533 -29.35 11.69 39.58
CA MET A 533 -28.56 11.37 38.39
C MET A 533 -27.68 12.55 37.99
N VAL A 534 -26.53 12.25 37.40
CA VAL A 534 -25.58 13.22 36.86
C VAL A 534 -25.34 12.94 35.38
N SER A 535 -24.97 13.97 34.63
CA SER A 535 -24.56 13.79 33.24
C SER A 535 -23.26 13.00 33.17
N ALA A 536 -23.14 12.13 32.16
CA ALA A 536 -21.86 11.51 31.85
C ALA A 536 -20.86 12.59 31.38
N PRO A 537 -19.58 12.53 31.81
CA PRO A 537 -18.58 13.51 31.42
C PRO A 537 -18.28 13.49 29.91
N ALA A 538 -18.45 12.33 29.28
CA ALA A 538 -18.50 12.16 27.83
C ALA A 538 -19.26 10.87 27.48
N LYS A 539 -19.57 10.68 26.20
CA LYS A 539 -20.12 9.45 25.62
C LYS A 539 -19.17 8.92 24.55
N ILE A 540 -19.02 7.60 24.47
CA ILE A 540 -18.28 6.93 23.40
C ILE A 540 -19.29 6.41 22.38
N ILE A 541 -19.03 6.61 21.09
CA ILE A 541 -19.86 6.06 20.01
C ILE A 541 -19.21 4.75 19.55
N ASN A 542 -20.00 3.70 19.33
CA ASN A 542 -19.52 2.34 19.03
C ASN A 542 -18.57 2.23 17.81
N ASP A 543 -18.65 3.15 16.86
CA ASP A 543 -17.84 3.19 15.64
C ASP A 543 -16.63 4.14 15.73
N MET A 544 -16.38 4.72 16.91
CA MET A 544 -15.30 5.69 17.11
C MET A 544 -13.92 5.01 17.14
N PRO A 545 -12.88 5.60 16.48
CA PRO A 545 -11.52 5.08 16.58
C PRO A 545 -10.98 5.06 18.01
N MET A 546 -10.23 4.02 18.37
CA MET A 546 -9.67 3.84 19.73
C MET A 546 -8.74 4.97 20.16
N GLU A 547 -7.98 5.58 19.23
CA GLU A 547 -7.14 6.75 19.52
C GLU A 547 -7.98 7.91 20.06
N LYS A 548 -9.13 8.20 19.42
CA LYS A 548 -10.05 9.25 19.85
C LYS A 548 -10.70 8.91 21.20
N ILE A 549 -11.04 7.64 21.43
CA ILE A 549 -11.55 7.18 22.72
C ILE A 549 -10.54 7.43 23.83
N MET A 550 -9.26 7.11 23.60
CA MET A 550 -8.20 7.32 24.59
C MET A 550 -8.00 8.80 24.91
N HIS A 551 -8.07 9.68 23.90
CA HIS A 551 -8.08 11.13 24.11
C HIS A 551 -9.26 11.58 24.97
N ILE A 552 -10.48 11.08 24.72
CA ILE A 552 -11.65 11.41 25.56
C ILE A 552 -11.41 11.00 27.03
N PHE A 553 -10.82 9.82 27.27
CA PHE A 553 -10.46 9.40 28.63
C PHE A 553 -9.41 10.30 29.29
N ASP A 554 -8.44 10.80 28.52
CA ASP A 554 -7.38 11.66 29.03
C ASP A 554 -7.85 13.10 29.28
N ASP A 555 -8.77 13.61 28.46
CA ASP A 555 -9.39 14.92 28.62
C ASP A 555 -10.38 14.94 29.78
N THR A 556 -11.25 13.94 29.85
CA THR A 556 -12.29 13.86 30.90
C THR A 556 -11.76 13.38 32.25
N LYS A 557 -10.58 12.75 32.27
CA LYS A 557 -10.02 12.03 33.43
C LYS A 557 -10.98 10.99 34.04
N ALA A 558 -11.99 10.54 33.28
CA ALA A 558 -12.95 9.56 33.73
C ALA A 558 -12.31 8.17 33.84
N TRP A 559 -12.80 7.32 34.75
CA TRP A 559 -12.39 5.92 34.84
C TRP A 559 -13.24 5.00 33.97
N ASN A 560 -14.52 5.34 33.82
CA ASN A 560 -15.49 4.61 33.01
C ASN A 560 -16.31 5.63 32.21
N LEU A 561 -16.58 5.32 30.94
CA LEU A 561 -17.43 6.12 30.07
C LEU A 561 -18.50 5.24 29.43
N PRO A 562 -19.76 5.72 29.31
CA PRO A 562 -20.81 4.98 28.66
C PRO A 562 -20.60 4.95 27.14
N VAL A 563 -20.97 3.82 26.54
CA VAL A 563 -20.99 3.60 25.10
C VAL A 563 -22.43 3.64 24.59
N VAL A 564 -22.63 4.40 23.52
CA VAL A 564 -23.91 4.55 22.83
C VAL A 564 -23.80 4.19 21.35
N ASP A 565 -24.94 3.88 20.73
CA ASP A 565 -25.04 3.77 19.27
C ASP A 565 -25.25 5.14 18.60
N SER A 566 -25.45 5.15 17.28
CA SER A 566 -25.73 6.36 16.51
C SER A 566 -27.05 7.04 16.85
N GLU A 567 -27.96 6.36 17.56
CA GLU A 567 -29.26 6.84 18.01
C GLU A 567 -29.26 7.17 19.51
N ASP A 568 -28.08 7.29 20.14
CA ASP A 568 -27.89 7.59 21.57
C ASP A 568 -28.42 6.50 22.53
N LYS A 569 -28.70 5.29 22.03
CA LYS A 569 -29.10 4.14 22.85
C LYS A 569 -27.90 3.56 23.57
N TYR A 570 -28.10 3.26 24.85
CA TYR A 570 -27.08 2.69 25.71
C TYR A 570 -26.71 1.26 25.30
N ILE A 571 -25.42 1.00 25.11
CA ILE A 571 -24.89 -0.34 24.78
C ILE A 571 -24.17 -0.97 25.98
N GLY A 572 -23.35 -0.18 26.68
CA GLY A 572 -22.45 -0.67 27.72
C GLY A 572 -21.54 0.43 28.28
N PHE A 573 -20.50 0.05 29.01
CA PHE A 573 -19.42 0.95 29.40
C PHE A 573 -18.08 0.47 28.84
N VAL A 574 -17.13 1.39 28.79
CA VAL A 574 -15.71 1.05 28.65
C VAL A 574 -14.98 1.60 29.86
N SER A 575 -14.12 0.80 30.46
CA SER A 575 -13.21 1.23 31.52
C SER A 575 -11.81 1.48 30.98
N LYS A 576 -11.11 2.46 31.57
CA LYS A 576 -9.70 2.74 31.26
C LYS A 576 -8.83 1.49 31.47
N SER A 577 -9.11 0.72 32.52
CA SER A 577 -8.43 -0.54 32.84
C SER A 577 -8.63 -1.62 31.76
N LYS A 578 -9.86 -1.77 31.24
CA LYS A 578 -10.13 -2.74 30.17
C LYS A 578 -9.42 -2.36 28.88
N ILE A 579 -9.37 -1.07 28.54
CA ILE A 579 -8.57 -0.56 27.42
C ILE A 579 -7.10 -0.91 27.62
N PHE A 580 -6.51 -0.63 28.78
CA PHE A 580 -5.10 -0.93 29.04
C PHE A 580 -4.78 -2.43 29.02
N ASN A 581 -5.67 -3.28 29.51
CA ASN A 581 -5.48 -4.73 29.47
C ASN A 581 -5.56 -5.25 28.03
N ALA A 582 -6.57 -4.82 27.26
CA ALA A 582 -6.71 -5.19 25.86
C ALA A 582 -5.54 -4.62 25.02
N TYR A 583 -5.08 -3.42 25.34
CA TYR A 583 -3.87 -2.83 24.76
C TYR A 583 -2.66 -3.71 25.03
N ARG A 584 -2.46 -4.17 26.28
CA ARG A 584 -1.34 -5.03 26.66
C ARG A 584 -1.41 -6.40 26.00
N GLU A 585 -2.60 -7.02 25.92
CA GLU A 585 -2.82 -8.28 25.21
C GLU A 585 -2.44 -8.15 23.73
N VAL A 586 -2.96 -7.13 23.05
CA VAL A 586 -2.65 -6.88 21.63
C VAL A 586 -1.16 -6.55 21.45
N LEU A 587 -0.56 -5.78 22.36
CA LEU A 587 0.87 -5.47 22.32
C LEU A 587 1.73 -6.73 22.48
N VAL A 588 1.33 -7.64 23.37
CA VAL A 588 2.06 -8.90 23.60
C VAL A 588 1.94 -9.84 22.42
N ASP A 589 0.71 -10.10 21.97
CA ASP A 589 0.41 -11.00 20.85
C ASP A 589 1.04 -10.50 19.54
N THR A 590 1.12 -9.18 19.35
CA THR A 590 1.60 -8.58 18.10
C THR A 590 3.11 -8.31 18.11
N PHE A 591 3.70 -7.88 19.25
CA PHE A 591 5.06 -7.33 19.27
C PHE A 591 6.05 -8.01 20.22
N THR A 592 5.64 -8.87 21.16
CA THR A 592 6.58 -9.48 22.13
C THR A 592 6.49 -11.00 22.27
N GLY A 593 5.93 -11.71 21.28
CA GLY A 593 6.02 -13.17 21.25
C GLY A 593 7.41 -13.64 20.79
N ASP A 594 8.27 -14.01 21.75
CA ASP A 594 9.50 -14.79 21.54
C ASP A 594 9.22 -16.19 20.97
#